data_AF-A0A7Y3KNZ7-F1
#
_entry.id   AF-A0A7Y3KNZ7-F1
#
_cell.length_a   1.000
_cell.length_b   1.000
_cell.length_c   1.000
_cell.angle_alpha   90.00
_cell.angle_beta   90.00
_cell.angle_gamma   90.00
#
_symmetry.space_group_name_H-M   'P 1'
#
loop_
_entity.id
_entity.type
_entity.pdbx_description
1 polymer ?
#
loop_
_entity_poly.entity_id
_entity_poly.type
_entity_poly.pdbx_seq_one_letter_code
_entity_poly.pdbx_strand_id
1 'polypeptide(L)'
;MLDFNTQTTLPNFLGGLSSIADPLQALESPGTLGNTGSNDGIARVLPPGFSEGGASFPIPGPLGGISNLLMQLIGMLGALLNGGGMPNAPGNPTAAPENFFSNAGGASTGDPHLSFSGQSATGNLAGRWDSMSGHGDLLDSDSVPGGFSISTTATAPNAQGVTYNASASITTNGGDTVLTYGADGNATISQNGNTTALARGQNLSLPGEAISWNADGSMQVNVDDGNGGTIATTLSQNGKGVDVRASAQNVDLGGDLVTGATQSPPQRIGGPIPVPPPILNPRIRYTRL
;
A
#
# COMPACT_ATOMS: atom_id res chain seq x y z
N MET A 1 48.04 -5.13 54.01
CA MET A 1 46.97 -4.98 55.01
C MET A 1 45.74 -4.55 54.25
N LEU A 2 44.73 -5.43 54.18
CA LEU A 2 43.45 -5.16 53.53
C LEU A 2 42.65 -4.15 54.35
N ASP A 3 41.80 -3.35 53.70
CA ASP A 3 40.36 -3.39 53.96
C ASP A 3 39.56 -2.70 52.85
N PHE A 4 38.64 -3.47 52.25
CA PHE A 4 37.60 -3.03 51.35
C PHE A 4 36.39 -2.60 52.18
N ASN A 5 35.86 -1.40 51.96
CA ASN A 5 34.56 -1.03 52.51
C ASN A 5 33.64 -0.53 51.38
N THR A 6 32.72 -1.41 50.98
CA THR A 6 31.65 -1.16 50.02
C THR A 6 30.39 -0.74 50.77
N GLN A 7 29.86 0.45 50.50
CA GLN A 7 28.47 0.78 50.80
C GLN A 7 27.77 1.33 49.56
N THR A 8 27.00 0.44 48.94
CA THR A 8 26.03 0.71 47.89
C THR A 8 24.73 1.13 48.55
N THR A 9 24.20 2.31 48.22
CA THR A 9 22.82 2.71 48.56
C THR A 9 22.08 3.07 47.28
N LEU A 10 21.09 2.25 46.94
CA LEU A 10 20.10 2.50 45.88
C LEU A 10 18.86 3.16 46.51
N PRO A 11 18.25 4.19 45.90
CA PRO A 11 16.95 4.68 46.35
C PRO A 11 15.79 3.86 45.76
N ASN A 12 14.90 3.44 46.66
CA ASN A 12 13.57 2.90 46.41
C ASN A 12 12.69 3.87 45.61
N PHE A 13 12.10 3.42 44.51
CA PHE A 13 10.89 4.01 43.93
C PHE A 13 9.80 2.93 43.84
N LEU A 14 9.04 2.79 44.92
CA LEU A 14 7.73 2.14 44.95
C LEU A 14 6.69 3.23 45.20
N GLY A 15 5.65 3.28 44.37
CA GLY A 15 4.40 3.97 44.69
C GLY A 15 3.79 4.71 43.49
N GLY A 16 2.67 4.19 42.98
CA GLY A 16 1.83 4.96 42.06
C GLY A 16 0.98 4.15 41.06
N LEU A 17 0.32 3.07 41.49
CA LEU A 17 -0.82 2.55 40.75
C LEU A 17 -2.05 3.38 41.13
N SER A 18 -2.49 4.25 40.22
CA SER A 18 -3.82 4.87 40.28
C SER A 18 -4.47 4.76 38.91
N SER A 19 -5.52 3.94 38.87
CA SER A 19 -6.51 3.80 37.81
C SER A 19 -7.10 5.15 37.42
N ILE A 20 -7.15 5.44 36.12
CA ILE A 20 -8.06 6.45 35.59
C ILE A 20 -8.92 5.75 34.54
N ALA A 21 -10.22 5.86 34.80
CA ALA A 21 -11.33 5.28 34.07
C ALA A 21 -11.54 5.93 32.70
N ASP A 22 -12.20 5.17 31.84
CA ASP A 22 -13.07 5.64 30.76
C ASP A 22 -13.87 6.90 31.15
N PRO A 23 -14.07 7.80 30.17
CA PRO A 23 -15.44 8.22 29.91
C PRO A 23 -15.76 8.30 28.41
N LEU A 24 -16.37 7.25 27.89
CA LEU A 24 -17.50 7.40 26.95
C LEU A 24 -18.65 8.04 27.73
N GLN A 25 -19.06 9.28 27.41
CA GLN A 25 -20.47 9.71 27.31
C GLN A 25 -20.58 11.11 26.67
N ALA A 26 -21.42 11.16 25.63
CA ALA A 26 -22.34 12.24 25.27
C ALA A 26 -21.81 13.67 25.09
N LEU A 27 -21.78 14.13 23.83
CA LEU A 27 -22.14 15.50 23.52
C LEU A 27 -23.26 15.51 22.47
N GLU A 28 -24.40 16.03 22.92
CA GLU A 28 -25.64 16.19 22.20
C GLU A 28 -25.53 17.31 21.14
N SER A 29 -26.24 17.11 20.03
CA SER A 29 -26.68 18.15 19.09
C SER A 29 -27.68 19.08 19.80
N PRO A 30 -27.73 20.40 19.50
CA PRO A 30 -28.67 20.86 18.46
C PRO A 30 -28.25 22.16 17.72
N GLY A 31 -28.83 22.40 16.54
CA GLY A 31 -29.11 23.78 16.10
C GLY A 31 -28.83 24.14 14.64
N THR A 32 -29.89 24.14 13.85
CA THR A 32 -30.13 24.73 12.52
C THR A 32 -29.74 26.22 12.40
N LEU A 33 -29.32 26.63 11.18
CA LEU A 33 -29.56 27.91 10.46
C LEU A 33 -28.71 27.83 9.16
N GLY A 34 -29.25 27.71 7.95
CA GLY A 34 -30.01 28.75 7.26
C GLY A 34 -29.06 29.73 6.55
N ASN A 35 -28.73 29.50 5.27
CA ASN A 35 -28.31 30.61 4.40
C ASN A 35 -28.80 30.42 2.96
N THR A 36 -29.40 31.48 2.45
CA THR A 36 -30.04 31.62 1.14
C THR A 36 -29.20 32.57 0.29
N GLY A 37 -29.01 32.20 -0.97
CA GLY A 37 -28.84 33.13 -2.11
C GLY A 37 -27.51 33.89 -2.23
N SER A 38 -26.80 33.66 -3.34
CA SER A 38 -26.85 34.57 -4.50
C SER A 38 -25.94 34.08 -5.63
N ASN A 39 -26.44 34.36 -6.84
CA ASN A 39 -25.83 34.36 -8.16
C ASN A 39 -24.31 34.63 -8.20
N ASP A 40 -23.61 34.03 -9.17
CA ASP A 40 -23.08 34.82 -10.29
C ASP A 40 -22.56 33.97 -11.45
N GLY A 41 -22.77 34.51 -12.64
CA GLY A 41 -22.68 33.82 -13.91
C GLY A 41 -21.26 33.61 -14.43
N ILE A 42 -21.07 32.47 -15.11
CA ILE A 42 -19.91 32.25 -15.97
C ILE A 42 -20.39 32.34 -17.42
N ALA A 43 -20.18 33.52 -18.00
CA ALA A 43 -20.19 33.73 -19.44
C ALA A 43 -19.09 32.86 -20.07
N ARG A 44 -19.49 31.87 -20.86
CA ARG A 44 -18.55 31.08 -21.69
C ARG A 44 -18.08 31.92 -22.86
N VAL A 45 -16.90 32.53 -22.70
CA VAL A 45 -16.11 33.12 -23.78
C VAL A 45 -15.33 31.98 -24.45
N LEU A 46 -15.71 31.62 -25.67
CA LEU A 46 -14.90 30.80 -26.58
C LEU A 46 -13.97 31.71 -27.39
N PRO A 47 -12.67 31.40 -27.51
CA PRO A 47 -11.86 31.84 -28.64
C PRO A 47 -11.86 30.78 -29.77
N PRO A 48 -11.86 31.19 -31.05
CA PRO A 48 -11.88 30.30 -32.19
C PRO A 48 -10.47 29.92 -32.67
N GLY A 49 -10.39 28.75 -33.30
CA GLY A 49 -9.34 28.41 -34.26
C GLY A 49 -8.33 27.40 -33.74
N PHE A 50 -8.42 26.16 -34.22
CA PHE A 50 -7.32 25.47 -34.89
C PHE A 50 -7.93 24.41 -35.82
N SER A 51 -7.47 24.46 -37.07
CA SER A 51 -7.79 23.60 -38.20
C SER A 51 -6.52 22.85 -38.61
N GLU A 52 -6.69 21.77 -39.38
CA GLU A 52 -5.68 20.98 -40.10
C GLU A 52 -4.81 20.07 -39.22
N GLY A 53 -4.51 18.83 -39.58
CA GLY A 53 -4.43 18.21 -40.89
C GLY A 53 -3.15 17.35 -40.87
N GLY A 54 -3.27 16.07 -41.23
CA GLY A 54 -2.19 15.09 -41.03
C GLY A 54 -0.96 15.29 -41.91
N ALA A 55 0.18 14.78 -41.44
CA ALA A 55 1.30 14.40 -42.30
C ALA A 55 2.18 13.35 -41.59
N SER A 56 2.38 12.24 -42.27
CA SER A 56 3.29 11.13 -41.93
C SER A 56 4.72 11.47 -42.35
N PHE A 57 5.72 11.03 -41.58
CA PHE A 57 7.12 10.96 -42.05
C PHE A 57 7.78 9.64 -41.63
N PRO A 58 8.45 8.91 -42.54
CA PRO A 58 9.24 7.71 -42.20
C PRO A 58 10.73 8.06 -42.04
N ILE A 59 11.42 7.48 -41.05
CA ILE A 59 12.90 7.51 -40.97
C ILE A 59 13.45 6.11 -40.61
N PRO A 60 14.48 5.60 -41.33
CA PRO A 60 15.03 4.25 -41.18
C PRO A 60 16.35 4.18 -40.37
N GLY A 61 16.41 3.28 -39.36
CA GLY A 61 17.59 2.64 -38.73
C GLY A 61 18.69 3.53 -38.08
N PRO A 62 19.70 2.98 -37.36
CA PRO A 62 19.82 1.69 -36.67
C PRO A 62 20.30 1.89 -35.20
N LEU A 63 19.43 1.74 -34.19
CA LEU A 63 19.80 1.80 -32.76
C LEU A 63 19.07 0.71 -31.96
N GLY A 64 19.64 -0.49 -31.96
CA GLY A 64 19.14 -1.69 -31.28
C GLY A 64 19.35 -1.72 -29.76
N GLY A 65 19.03 -0.63 -29.05
CA GLY A 65 19.17 -0.55 -27.59
C GLY A 65 18.03 0.14 -26.84
N ILE A 66 17.00 0.61 -27.56
CA ILE A 66 15.93 1.46 -27.01
C ILE A 66 14.56 0.76 -26.97
N SER A 67 14.50 -0.52 -27.38
CA SER A 67 13.24 -1.23 -27.63
C SER A 67 12.36 -1.45 -26.39
N ASN A 68 12.91 -1.46 -25.18
CA ASN A 68 12.11 -1.59 -23.96
C ASN A 68 11.61 -0.25 -23.42
N LEU A 69 12.34 0.84 -23.65
CA LEU A 69 11.92 2.19 -23.24
C LEU A 69 10.89 2.78 -24.23
N LEU A 70 10.98 2.43 -25.52
CA LEU A 70 10.07 2.95 -26.53
C LEU A 70 8.69 2.26 -26.51
N MET A 71 8.59 0.97 -26.14
CA MET A 71 7.26 0.35 -25.94
C MET A 71 6.53 0.90 -24.71
N GLN A 72 7.26 1.29 -23.67
CA GLN A 72 6.68 1.95 -22.49
C GLN A 72 6.22 3.38 -22.84
N LEU A 73 6.96 4.08 -23.70
CA LEU A 73 6.59 5.42 -24.17
C LEU A 73 5.42 5.41 -25.18
N ILE A 74 5.31 4.39 -26.03
CA ILE A 74 4.20 4.24 -27.00
C ILE A 74 2.89 3.86 -26.28
N GLY A 75 2.95 3.11 -25.17
CA GLY A 75 1.79 2.90 -24.30
C GLY A 75 1.27 4.20 -23.67
N MET A 76 2.17 5.11 -23.30
CA MET A 76 1.83 6.44 -22.78
C MET A 76 1.30 7.40 -23.87
N LEU A 77 1.85 7.35 -25.10
CA LEU A 77 1.44 8.27 -26.16
C LEU A 77 0.10 7.90 -26.82
N GLY A 78 -0.31 6.62 -26.76
CA GLY A 78 -1.60 6.17 -27.26
C GLY A 78 -2.81 6.73 -26.49
N ALA A 79 -2.65 7.02 -25.20
CA ALA A 79 -3.70 7.59 -24.35
C ALA A 79 -3.90 9.11 -24.54
N LEU A 80 -2.92 9.82 -25.12
CA LEU A 80 -2.93 11.28 -25.22
C LEU A 80 -3.61 11.81 -26.50
N LEU A 81 -3.73 10.98 -27.55
CA LEU A 81 -4.15 11.44 -28.88
C LEU A 81 -5.59 11.06 -29.29
N ASN A 82 -6.35 10.38 -28.43
CA ASN A 82 -7.71 9.92 -28.78
C ASN A 82 -8.72 10.09 -27.64
N GLY A 83 -9.07 11.34 -27.31
CA GLY A 83 -10.21 11.56 -26.40
C GLY A 83 -10.29 12.95 -25.80
N GLY A 84 -10.79 13.93 -26.57
CA GLY A 84 -11.19 15.23 -26.05
C GLY A 84 -12.38 15.11 -25.12
N GLY A 85 -12.10 15.14 -23.82
CA GLY A 85 -13.06 15.22 -22.71
C GLY A 85 -12.23 15.20 -21.44
N MET A 86 -12.43 16.17 -20.54
CA MET A 86 -11.71 16.22 -19.26
C MET A 86 -11.76 14.84 -18.57
N PRO A 87 -10.62 14.17 -18.36
CA PRO A 87 -10.62 12.96 -17.57
C PRO A 87 -10.66 13.38 -16.10
N ASN A 88 -11.73 12.99 -15.40
CA ASN A 88 -11.55 12.51 -14.03
C ASN A 88 -10.35 11.56 -14.07
N ALA A 89 -9.44 11.72 -13.11
CA ALA A 89 -8.22 10.93 -12.99
C ALA A 89 -8.48 9.47 -13.43
N PRO A 90 -7.63 8.89 -14.29
CA PRO A 90 -7.84 7.52 -14.76
C PRO A 90 -7.77 6.59 -13.55
N GLY A 91 -8.94 6.23 -13.02
CA GLY A 91 -9.08 5.04 -12.20
C GLY A 91 -8.50 3.89 -13.01
N ASN A 92 -7.59 3.16 -12.38
CA ASN A 92 -6.92 2.02 -12.99
C ASN A 92 -8.00 1.07 -13.55
N PRO A 93 -8.11 0.86 -14.88
CA PRO A 93 -9.19 0.05 -15.49
C PRO A 93 -9.09 -1.45 -15.15
N THR A 94 -8.15 -1.83 -14.29
CA THR A 94 -7.98 -3.18 -13.72
C THR A 94 -8.08 -3.21 -12.19
N ALA A 95 -8.42 -2.09 -11.52
CA ALA A 95 -8.63 -2.10 -10.08
C ALA A 95 -9.78 -3.08 -9.76
N ALA A 96 -9.54 -3.98 -8.81
CA ALA A 96 -10.57 -4.85 -8.30
C ALA A 96 -11.72 -4.00 -7.73
N PRO A 97 -12.98 -4.46 -7.79
CA PRO A 97 -14.08 -3.69 -7.22
C PRO A 97 -13.83 -3.40 -5.73
N GLU A 98 -13.85 -2.13 -5.36
CA GLU A 98 -13.69 -1.69 -3.98
C GLU A 98 -14.97 -1.97 -3.17
N ASN A 99 -14.80 -2.15 -1.85
CA ASN A 99 -15.91 -2.30 -0.92
C ASN A 99 -15.80 -1.28 0.20
N PHE A 100 -16.94 -0.74 0.63
CA PHE A 100 -16.99 0.17 1.77
C PHE A 100 -16.70 -0.55 3.09
N PHE A 101 -15.82 0.03 3.91
CA PHE A 101 -15.52 -0.44 5.26
C PHE A 101 -15.69 0.68 6.29
N SER A 102 -16.47 0.41 7.35
CA SER A 102 -16.55 1.31 8.52
C SER A 102 -15.24 1.34 9.30
N ASN A 103 -14.56 0.19 9.33
CA ASN A 103 -13.25 -0.01 9.93
C ASN A 103 -12.56 -1.17 9.22
N ALA A 104 -11.30 -0.97 8.86
CA ALA A 104 -10.48 -2.00 8.24
C ALA A 104 -9.01 -1.87 8.67
N GLY A 105 -8.30 -2.98 8.58
CA GLY A 105 -6.88 -3.08 8.83
C GLY A 105 -6.26 -4.10 7.88
N GLY A 106 -5.15 -3.71 7.27
CA GLY A 106 -4.40 -4.55 6.35
C GLY A 106 -2.93 -4.55 6.72
N ALA A 107 -2.24 -5.66 6.51
CA ALA A 107 -0.80 -5.72 6.70
C ALA A 107 -0.14 -6.66 5.70
N SER A 108 1.04 -6.24 5.25
CA SER A 108 2.04 -7.11 4.62
C SER A 108 3.27 -7.01 5.50
N THR A 109 3.51 -8.04 6.32
CA THR A 109 4.81 -8.15 6.98
C THR A 109 5.77 -8.61 5.90
N GLY A 110 6.94 -8.00 5.81
CA GLY A 110 7.80 -8.09 4.63
C GLY A 110 8.42 -9.46 4.35
N ASP A 111 7.80 -10.56 4.74
CA ASP A 111 8.00 -11.97 4.44
C ASP A 111 6.69 -12.51 3.77
N PRO A 112 6.43 -13.83 3.61
CA PRO A 112 5.26 -14.27 2.85
C PRO A 112 3.93 -13.76 3.39
N HIS A 113 3.82 -13.17 4.59
CA HIS A 113 2.55 -13.08 5.28
C HIS A 113 1.77 -11.79 4.97
N LEU A 114 0.58 -11.97 4.41
CA LEU A 114 -0.42 -10.93 4.22
C LEU A 114 -1.62 -11.20 5.11
N SER A 115 -2.26 -10.12 5.55
CA SER A 115 -3.48 -10.19 6.33
C SER A 115 -4.36 -8.99 6.10
N PHE A 116 -5.67 -9.21 6.15
CA PHE A 116 -6.65 -8.15 6.12
C PHE A 116 -7.83 -8.51 7.01
N SER A 117 -8.42 -7.50 7.64
CA SER A 117 -9.67 -7.60 8.38
C SER A 117 -10.45 -6.30 8.25
N GLY A 118 -11.75 -6.38 8.00
CA GLY A 118 -12.61 -5.20 7.93
C GLY A 118 -14.08 -5.52 8.13
N GLN A 119 -14.84 -4.51 8.51
CA GLN A 119 -16.29 -4.56 8.63
C GLN A 119 -16.92 -3.77 7.48
N SER A 120 -17.58 -4.48 6.56
CA SER A 120 -18.31 -3.90 5.43
C SER A 120 -19.82 -4.03 5.63
N ALA A 121 -20.60 -3.38 4.77
CA ALA A 121 -22.06 -3.53 4.75
C ALA A 121 -22.52 -4.97 4.45
N THR A 122 -21.68 -5.76 3.77
CA THR A 122 -21.97 -7.16 3.40
C THR A 122 -21.51 -8.16 4.46
N GLY A 123 -20.75 -7.73 5.45
CA GLY A 123 -20.32 -8.53 6.60
C GLY A 123 -18.88 -8.26 7.02
N ASN A 124 -18.38 -9.09 7.93
CA ASN A 124 -16.98 -9.04 8.33
C ASN A 124 -16.13 -9.83 7.33
N LEU A 125 -15.11 -9.17 6.79
CA LEU A 125 -14.06 -9.79 5.98
C LEU A 125 -12.83 -9.99 6.86
N ALA A 126 -12.25 -11.19 6.87
CA ALA A 126 -11.00 -11.45 7.57
C ALA A 126 -10.26 -12.62 6.93
N GLY A 127 -8.98 -12.44 6.64
CA GLY A 127 -8.15 -13.48 6.04
C GLY A 127 -6.66 -13.26 6.24
N ARG A 128 -5.91 -14.36 6.07
CA ARG A 128 -4.45 -14.39 6.08
C ARG A 128 -3.98 -15.37 5.01
N TRP A 129 -2.97 -15.00 4.25
CA TRP A 129 -2.41 -15.84 3.19
C TRP A 129 -0.95 -15.53 2.98
N ASP A 130 -0.29 -16.43 2.27
CA ASP A 130 1.13 -16.32 1.96
C ASP A 130 1.36 -15.92 0.50
N SER A 131 2.18 -14.90 0.25
CA SER A 131 2.62 -14.48 -1.09
C SER A 131 4.10 -14.13 -1.10
N MET A 132 4.83 -14.73 -2.04
CA MET A 132 6.26 -14.50 -2.24
C MET A 132 6.55 -13.41 -3.30
N SER A 133 5.53 -12.72 -3.79
CA SER A 133 5.65 -11.72 -4.86
C SER A 133 5.52 -10.30 -4.34
N GLY A 134 6.00 -9.34 -5.14
CA GLY A 134 5.60 -7.94 -4.96
C GLY A 134 4.14 -7.74 -5.38
N HIS A 135 3.50 -6.74 -4.81
CA HIS A 135 2.11 -6.39 -5.05
C HIS A 135 2.03 -4.98 -5.62
N GLY A 136 1.69 -4.87 -6.91
CA GLY A 136 1.55 -3.57 -7.59
C GLY A 136 0.34 -2.76 -7.11
N ASP A 137 -0.64 -3.45 -6.53
CA ASP A 137 -1.86 -2.90 -5.97
C ASP A 137 -2.17 -3.63 -4.65
N LEU A 138 -1.33 -3.39 -3.64
CA LEU A 138 -1.45 -4.08 -2.36
C LEU A 138 -2.75 -3.69 -1.64
N LEU A 139 -3.05 -2.39 -1.66
CA LEU A 139 -4.26 -1.79 -1.10
C LEU A 139 -4.48 -0.45 -1.80
N ASP A 140 -5.68 -0.19 -2.28
CA ASP A 140 -6.10 1.08 -2.87
C ASP A 140 -7.44 1.56 -2.29
N SER A 141 -7.72 2.84 -2.54
CA SER A 141 -8.97 3.51 -2.18
C SER A 141 -9.26 4.66 -3.13
N ASP A 142 -10.48 4.71 -3.65
CA ASP A 142 -11.00 5.83 -4.45
C ASP A 142 -11.78 6.86 -3.62
N SER A 143 -12.08 6.56 -2.35
CA SER A 143 -12.78 7.46 -1.43
C SER A 143 -11.96 8.72 -1.10
N VAL A 144 -10.64 8.60 -1.11
CA VAL A 144 -9.74 9.74 -0.94
C VAL A 144 -9.71 10.56 -2.24
N PRO A 145 -9.90 11.89 -2.21
CA PRO A 145 -9.77 12.73 -3.40
C PRO A 145 -8.40 12.58 -4.09
N GLY A 146 -8.42 12.25 -5.38
CA GLY A 146 -7.21 11.93 -6.14
C GLY A 146 -6.71 10.49 -5.97
N GLY A 147 -7.33 9.70 -5.10
CA GLY A 147 -7.00 8.31 -4.84
C GLY A 147 -5.86 8.11 -3.85
N PHE A 148 -5.82 6.90 -3.32
CA PHE A 148 -4.78 6.39 -2.44
C PHE A 148 -4.39 4.99 -2.91
N SER A 149 -3.09 4.68 -2.96
CA SER A 149 -2.64 3.31 -3.21
C SER A 149 -1.33 2.97 -2.52
N ILE A 150 -1.19 1.70 -2.16
CA ILE A 150 0.02 1.10 -1.62
C ILE A 150 0.50 0.03 -2.59
N SER A 151 1.79 0.01 -2.87
CA SER A 151 2.45 -1.06 -3.61
C SER A 151 3.71 -1.54 -2.90
N THR A 152 4.13 -2.76 -3.21
CA THR A 152 5.37 -3.37 -2.70
C THR A 152 6.18 -3.98 -3.83
N THR A 153 7.50 -3.93 -3.69
CA THR A 153 8.43 -4.66 -4.57
C THR A 153 9.14 -5.72 -3.75
N ALA A 154 9.20 -6.95 -4.25
CA ALA A 154 9.88 -8.05 -3.58
C ALA A 154 11.38 -8.09 -3.91
N THR A 155 12.20 -8.61 -2.98
CA THR A 155 13.59 -8.97 -3.23
C THR A 155 13.68 -10.16 -4.18
N ALA A 156 14.87 -10.40 -4.74
CA ALA A 156 15.16 -11.70 -5.33
C ALA A 156 15.02 -12.83 -4.28
N PRO A 157 14.58 -14.03 -4.68
CA PRO A 157 14.50 -15.17 -3.77
C PRO A 157 15.89 -15.57 -3.29
N ASN A 158 16.02 -15.88 -2.01
CA ASN A 158 17.25 -16.42 -1.44
C ASN A 158 17.45 -17.91 -1.78
N ALA A 159 18.49 -18.54 -1.23
CA ALA A 159 18.80 -19.95 -1.48
C ALA A 159 17.66 -20.93 -1.09
N GLN A 160 16.74 -20.52 -0.22
CA GLN A 160 15.56 -21.27 0.19
C GLN A 160 14.29 -20.86 -0.57
N GLY A 161 14.40 -19.99 -1.57
CA GLY A 161 13.26 -19.47 -2.32
C GLY A 161 12.49 -18.36 -1.60
N VAL A 162 13.00 -17.85 -0.46
CA VAL A 162 12.30 -16.83 0.34
C VAL A 162 12.58 -15.43 -0.19
N THR A 163 11.52 -14.65 -0.37
CA THR A 163 11.53 -13.23 -0.75
C THR A 163 11.07 -12.37 0.42
N TYR A 164 11.42 -11.09 0.37
CA TYR A 164 10.99 -10.09 1.33
C TYR A 164 10.51 -8.83 0.60
N ASN A 165 9.75 -7.95 1.25
CA ASN A 165 9.45 -6.63 0.70
C ASN A 165 10.73 -5.77 0.67
N ALA A 166 11.31 -5.60 -0.52
CA ALA A 166 12.48 -4.75 -0.74
C ALA A 166 12.16 -3.26 -0.54
N SER A 167 10.95 -2.86 -0.93
CA SER A 167 10.43 -1.51 -0.74
C SER A 167 8.91 -1.51 -0.73
N ALA A 168 8.33 -0.46 -0.15
CA ALA A 168 6.92 -0.12 -0.26
C ALA A 168 6.78 1.31 -0.78
N SER A 169 5.75 1.56 -1.58
CA SER A 169 5.41 2.89 -2.04
C SER A 169 3.96 3.23 -1.71
N ILE A 170 3.71 4.47 -1.31
CA ILE A 170 2.38 5.03 -1.10
C ILE A 170 2.20 6.16 -2.10
N THR A 171 1.10 6.14 -2.83
CA THR A 171 0.74 7.16 -3.81
C THR A 171 -0.56 7.83 -3.38
N THR A 172 -0.59 9.16 -3.41
CA THR A 172 -1.74 9.99 -3.05
C THR A 172 -1.91 11.11 -4.07
N ASN A 173 -3.01 11.87 -3.99
CA ASN A 173 -3.24 13.07 -4.79
C ASN A 173 -3.09 12.84 -6.30
N GLY A 174 -3.64 11.75 -6.85
CA GLY A 174 -3.62 11.48 -8.29
C GLY A 174 -2.25 11.08 -8.85
N GLY A 175 -1.29 10.77 -7.97
CA GLY A 175 0.10 10.48 -8.37
C GLY A 175 1.06 11.64 -8.12
N ASP A 176 0.57 12.80 -7.68
CA ASP A 176 1.42 13.96 -7.44
C ASP A 176 2.31 13.78 -6.21
N THR A 177 1.81 13.09 -5.17
CA THR A 177 2.61 12.71 -4.02
C THR A 177 2.93 11.21 -4.09
N VAL A 178 4.21 10.88 -4.12
CA VAL A 178 4.70 9.50 -4.06
C VAL A 178 5.74 9.38 -2.95
N LEU A 179 5.47 8.51 -1.99
CA LEU A 179 6.41 8.11 -0.96
C LEU A 179 6.96 6.74 -1.30
N THR A 180 8.26 6.56 -1.13
CA THR A 180 8.90 5.23 -1.23
C THR A 180 9.74 5.01 0.01
N TYR A 181 9.58 3.85 0.64
CA TYR A 181 10.33 3.43 1.82
C TYR A 181 11.05 2.11 1.51
N GLY A 182 12.37 2.11 1.70
CA GLY A 182 13.24 0.97 1.40
C GLY A 182 13.50 0.07 2.61
N ALA A 183 13.88 -1.17 2.33
CA ALA A 183 14.33 -2.13 3.35
C ALA A 183 15.64 -1.71 4.05
N ASP A 184 16.33 -0.69 3.55
CA ASP A 184 17.48 -0.03 4.18
C ASP A 184 17.05 1.06 5.20
N GLY A 185 15.74 1.32 5.32
CA GLY A 185 15.18 2.33 6.20
C GLY A 185 15.36 3.76 5.69
N ASN A 186 15.70 3.93 4.41
CA ASN A 186 15.66 5.21 3.72
C ASN A 186 14.27 5.45 3.13
N ALA A 187 13.86 6.71 3.09
CA ALA A 187 12.60 7.12 2.50
C ALA A 187 12.81 8.30 1.56
N THR A 188 12.04 8.31 0.47
CA THR A 188 11.97 9.43 -0.46
C THR A 188 10.53 9.89 -0.57
N ILE A 189 10.33 11.20 -0.57
CA ILE A 189 9.02 11.82 -0.79
C ILE A 189 9.16 12.65 -2.06
N SER A 190 8.34 12.37 -3.06
CA SER A 190 8.24 13.16 -4.28
C SER A 190 6.90 13.86 -4.30
N GLN A 191 6.90 15.16 -4.57
CA GLN A 191 5.70 15.98 -4.73
C GLN A 191 5.78 16.75 -6.04
N ASN A 192 4.80 16.55 -6.91
CA ASN A 192 4.76 17.17 -8.25
C ASN A 192 6.07 16.95 -9.01
N GLY A 193 6.64 15.74 -8.89
CA GLY A 193 7.93 15.36 -9.48
C GLY A 193 9.19 15.91 -8.80
N ASN A 194 9.06 16.67 -7.71
CA ASN A 194 10.20 17.20 -6.95
C ASN A 194 10.42 16.40 -5.67
N THR A 195 11.67 16.03 -5.37
CA THR A 195 11.98 15.36 -4.11
C THR A 195 11.95 16.35 -2.96
N THR A 196 11.08 16.09 -1.98
CA THR A 196 11.01 16.79 -0.71
C THR A 196 11.86 16.04 0.31
N ALA A 197 12.82 16.73 0.93
CA ALA A 197 13.61 16.17 2.01
C ALA A 197 12.80 16.23 3.32
N LEU A 198 12.69 15.09 4.00
CA LEU A 198 12.18 14.98 5.36
C LEU A 198 13.22 14.21 6.18
N ALA A 199 13.61 14.73 7.33
CA ALA A 199 14.50 14.01 8.24
C ALA A 199 13.70 13.20 9.26
N ARG A 200 14.34 12.20 9.88
CA ARG A 200 13.74 11.49 11.02
C ARG A 200 13.41 12.45 12.17
N GLY A 201 12.30 12.20 12.83
CA GLY A 201 11.69 13.07 13.83
C GLY A 201 10.92 14.27 13.26
N GLN A 202 10.75 14.37 11.93
CA GLN A 202 10.03 15.48 11.29
C GLN A 202 8.70 15.03 10.70
N ASN A 203 7.80 16.00 10.61
CA ASN A 203 6.49 15.86 9.99
C ASN A 203 6.35 16.86 8.84
N LEU A 204 5.63 16.44 7.81
CA LEU A 204 5.24 17.22 6.66
C LEU A 204 3.71 17.16 6.56
N SER A 205 3.07 18.32 6.66
CA SER A 205 1.61 18.44 6.50
C SER A 205 1.31 19.07 5.15
N LEU A 206 0.37 18.48 4.44
CA LEU A 206 -0.10 18.89 3.13
C LEU A 206 -1.63 18.90 3.18
N PRO A 207 -2.30 19.57 2.23
CA PRO A 207 -3.76 19.50 2.15
C PRO A 207 -4.24 18.05 2.00
N GLY A 208 -5.03 17.55 2.95
CA GLY A 208 -5.60 16.20 2.92
C GLY A 208 -4.65 15.07 3.37
N GLU A 209 -3.37 15.34 3.62
CA GLU A 209 -2.41 14.31 4.03
C GLU A 209 -1.37 14.83 5.05
N ALA A 210 -0.95 13.95 5.95
CA ALA A 210 0.11 14.20 6.91
C ALA A 210 1.11 13.05 6.88
N ILE A 211 2.38 13.39 6.67
CA ILE A 211 3.49 12.45 6.57
C ILE A 211 4.41 12.69 7.75
N SER A 212 4.75 11.65 8.50
CA SER A 212 5.69 11.71 9.61
C SER A 212 6.80 10.70 9.40
N TRP A 213 8.05 11.13 9.43
CA TRP A 213 9.18 10.22 9.53
C TRP A 213 9.62 10.20 10.98
N ASN A 214 9.23 9.15 11.70
CA ASN A 214 9.43 9.05 13.14
C ASN A 214 10.91 8.89 13.51
N ALA A 215 11.25 9.21 14.75
CA ALA A 215 12.61 9.11 15.27
C ALA A 215 13.13 7.65 15.29
N ASP A 216 12.23 6.68 15.44
CA ASP A 216 12.54 5.25 15.36
C ASP A 216 12.81 4.76 13.94
N GLY A 217 12.65 5.62 12.93
CA GLY A 217 12.86 5.34 11.53
C GLY A 217 11.61 4.92 10.77
N SER A 218 10.49 4.63 11.45
CA SER A 218 9.22 4.31 10.78
C SER A 218 8.64 5.53 10.07
N MET A 219 7.95 5.32 8.96
CA MET A 219 7.23 6.35 8.23
C MET A 219 5.73 6.14 8.39
N GLN A 220 5.01 7.18 8.79
CA GLN A 220 3.56 7.19 8.89
C GLN A 220 2.98 8.16 7.86
N VAL A 221 1.92 7.73 7.17
CA VAL A 221 1.15 8.56 6.25
C VAL A 221 -0.31 8.47 6.65
N ASN A 222 -0.90 9.61 6.99
CA ASN A 222 -2.32 9.73 7.31
C ASN A 222 -2.98 10.55 6.22
N VAL A 223 -4.09 10.06 5.69
CA VAL A 223 -4.86 10.70 4.62
C VAL A 223 -6.31 10.81 5.07
N ASP A 224 -6.93 11.95 4.77
CA ASP A 224 -8.32 12.27 5.10
C ASP A 224 -9.08 12.63 3.82
N ASP A 225 -10.30 12.11 3.67
CA ASP A 225 -11.12 12.33 2.48
C ASP A 225 -11.91 13.65 2.50
N GLY A 226 -11.83 14.43 3.58
CA GLY A 226 -12.59 15.65 3.85
C GLY A 226 -14.03 15.43 4.33
N ASN A 227 -14.50 14.19 4.38
CA ASN A 227 -15.87 13.77 4.73
C ASN A 227 -15.93 12.82 5.95
N GLY A 228 -14.80 12.62 6.64
CA GLY A 228 -14.69 11.78 7.85
C GLY A 228 -14.17 10.37 7.58
N GLY A 229 -13.79 10.06 6.35
CA GLY A 229 -13.02 8.89 5.96
C GLY A 229 -11.52 9.12 6.15
N THR A 230 -10.83 8.13 6.70
CA THR A 230 -9.39 8.24 6.96
C THR A 230 -8.65 6.94 6.66
N ILE A 231 -7.40 7.08 6.21
CA ILE A 231 -6.46 5.97 6.04
C ILE A 231 -5.14 6.36 6.69
N ALA A 232 -4.66 5.54 7.61
CA ALA A 232 -3.35 5.67 8.25
C ALA A 232 -2.50 4.46 7.89
N THR A 233 -1.33 4.72 7.30
CA THR A 233 -0.36 3.70 6.90
C THR A 233 0.96 3.89 7.64
N THR A 234 1.53 2.81 8.13
CA THR A 234 2.86 2.76 8.75
C THR A 234 3.75 1.84 7.95
N LEU A 235 4.92 2.34 7.56
CA LEU A 235 6.01 1.63 6.92
C LEU A 235 7.16 1.51 7.91
N SER A 236 7.66 0.30 8.15
CA SER A 236 8.76 0.08 9.09
C SER A 236 9.71 -0.99 8.61
N GLN A 237 10.99 -0.84 8.91
CA GLN A 237 11.99 -1.86 8.61
C GLN A 237 11.90 -2.99 9.64
N ASN A 238 11.93 -4.25 9.19
CA ASN A 238 11.91 -5.44 10.08
C ASN A 238 13.25 -6.22 10.10
N GLY A 239 14.31 -5.61 9.58
CA GLY A 239 15.65 -6.19 9.45
C GLY A 239 15.89 -7.02 8.18
N LYS A 240 14.83 -7.49 7.50
CA LYS A 240 14.93 -8.23 6.22
C LYS A 240 14.17 -7.58 5.06
N GLY A 241 13.16 -6.78 5.37
CA GLY A 241 12.31 -6.09 4.43
C GLY A 241 11.52 -4.95 5.09
N VAL A 242 10.49 -4.52 4.38
CA VAL A 242 9.54 -3.49 4.81
C VAL A 242 8.24 -4.12 5.26
N ASP A 243 7.85 -3.84 6.51
CA ASP A 243 6.50 -4.08 7.00
C ASP A 243 5.60 -2.92 6.60
N VAL A 244 4.44 -3.25 6.04
CA VAL A 244 3.36 -2.33 5.70
C VAL A 244 2.18 -2.64 6.63
N ARG A 245 1.67 -1.62 7.31
CA ARG A 245 0.42 -1.71 8.07
C ARG A 245 -0.49 -0.55 7.72
N ALA A 246 -1.72 -0.83 7.33
CA ALA A 246 -2.74 0.15 7.06
C ALA A 246 -3.93 -0.04 8.01
N SER A 247 -4.49 1.06 8.49
CA SER A 247 -5.76 1.11 9.20
C SER A 247 -6.62 2.18 8.56
N ALA A 248 -7.89 1.86 8.33
CA ALA A 248 -8.80 2.71 7.59
C ALA A 248 -10.16 2.77 8.27
N GLN A 249 -10.87 3.89 8.12
CA GLN A 249 -12.19 4.12 8.67
C GLN A 249 -13.06 4.86 7.66
N ASN A 250 -14.30 4.40 7.49
CA ASN A 250 -15.32 4.99 6.63
C ASN A 250 -14.84 5.26 5.18
N VAL A 251 -14.19 4.29 4.56
CA VAL A 251 -13.67 4.40 3.19
C VAL A 251 -13.91 3.11 2.41
N ASP A 252 -13.98 3.25 1.09
CA ASP A 252 -13.90 2.15 0.14
C ASP A 252 -12.44 1.67 0.02
N LEU A 253 -12.25 0.35 0.00
CA LEU A 253 -10.94 -0.28 -0.13
C LEU A 253 -10.96 -1.41 -1.14
N GLY A 254 -9.86 -1.54 -1.89
CA GLY A 254 -9.61 -2.61 -2.85
C GLY A 254 -8.23 -3.26 -2.71
N GLY A 255 -7.70 -3.74 -3.84
CA GLY A 255 -6.37 -4.33 -3.93
C GLY A 255 -6.24 -5.77 -3.44
N ASP A 256 -5.00 -6.23 -3.45
CA ASP A 256 -4.62 -7.61 -3.13
C ASP A 256 -4.95 -7.99 -1.69
N LEU A 257 -4.88 -7.04 -0.75
CA LEU A 257 -5.22 -7.29 0.66
C LEU A 257 -6.72 -7.60 0.86
N VAL A 258 -7.59 -6.83 0.20
CA VAL A 258 -9.03 -7.05 0.28
C VAL A 258 -9.39 -8.34 -0.46
N THR A 259 -8.86 -8.52 -1.68
CA THR A 259 -9.15 -9.69 -2.52
C THR A 259 -8.65 -10.98 -1.88
N GLY A 260 -7.41 -10.99 -1.37
CA GLY A 260 -6.80 -12.16 -0.73
C GLY A 260 -7.57 -12.63 0.50
N ALA A 261 -8.17 -11.72 1.27
CA ALA A 261 -8.99 -12.09 2.42
C ALA A 261 -10.31 -12.79 2.07
N THR A 262 -10.78 -12.65 0.83
CA THR A 262 -11.96 -13.41 0.33
C THR A 262 -11.60 -14.81 -0.13
N GLN A 263 -10.31 -15.09 -0.36
CA GLN A 263 -9.86 -16.40 -0.79
C GLN A 263 -9.85 -17.34 0.41
N SER A 264 -10.53 -18.48 0.29
CA SER A 264 -10.41 -19.54 1.29
C SER A 264 -8.94 -19.94 1.42
N PRO A 265 -8.42 -20.19 2.64
CA PRO A 265 -7.04 -20.65 2.79
C PRO A 265 -6.85 -21.88 1.90
N PRO A 266 -5.70 -22.02 1.21
CA PRO A 266 -5.46 -23.14 0.32
C PRO A 266 -5.77 -24.42 1.10
N GLN A 267 -6.77 -25.17 0.62
CA GLN A 267 -7.12 -26.43 1.25
C GLN A 267 -5.86 -27.28 1.21
N ARG A 268 -5.26 -27.51 2.37
CA ARG A 268 -4.12 -28.39 2.51
C ARG A 268 -4.56 -29.72 1.90
N ILE A 269 -4.01 -30.10 0.76
CA ILE A 269 -4.24 -31.42 0.15
C ILE A 269 -3.51 -32.41 1.06
N GLY A 270 -4.11 -32.69 2.21
CA GLY A 270 -3.65 -33.57 3.27
C GLY A 270 -4.18 -34.98 3.10
N GLY A 271 -4.43 -35.39 1.85
CA GLY A 271 -4.53 -36.82 1.55
C GLY A 271 -3.12 -37.42 1.60
N PRO A 272 -2.93 -38.63 2.14
CA PRO A 272 -1.67 -39.34 1.97
C PRO A 272 -1.34 -39.38 0.47
N ILE A 273 -0.13 -38.95 0.11
CA ILE A 273 0.39 -39.12 -1.24
C ILE A 273 0.25 -40.61 -1.57
N PRO A 274 -0.47 -41.01 -2.63
CA PRO A 274 -0.53 -42.40 -3.05
C PRO A 274 0.90 -42.85 -3.30
N VAL A 275 1.46 -43.63 -2.40
CA VAL A 275 2.76 -44.26 -2.61
C VAL A 275 2.53 -45.24 -3.76
N PRO A 276 3.22 -45.11 -4.90
CA PRO A 276 3.14 -46.10 -5.95
C PRO A 276 3.47 -47.48 -5.35
N PRO A 277 2.69 -48.53 -5.64
CA PRO A 277 3.02 -49.86 -5.15
C PRO A 277 4.45 -50.21 -5.61
N PRO A 278 5.27 -50.83 -4.76
CA PRO A 278 6.62 -51.21 -5.13
C PRO A 278 6.57 -52.07 -6.38
N ILE A 279 7.28 -51.64 -7.43
CA ILE A 279 7.50 -52.43 -8.64
C ILE A 279 8.28 -53.67 -8.19
N LEU A 280 7.59 -54.81 -8.10
CA LEU A 280 8.23 -56.09 -7.87
C LEU A 280 9.10 -56.40 -9.08
N ASN A 281 10.41 -56.17 -8.95
CA ASN A 281 11.39 -56.65 -9.91
C ASN A 281 11.28 -58.18 -9.97
N PRO A 282 10.93 -58.79 -11.12
CA PRO A 282 10.93 -60.24 -11.24
C PRO A 282 12.36 -60.74 -11.08
N ARG A 283 12.55 -61.61 -10.08
CA ARG A 283 13.81 -62.29 -9.77
C ARG A 283 14.53 -62.76 -11.04
N ILE A 284 15.72 -62.22 -11.28
CA ILE A 284 16.72 -62.83 -12.15
C ILE A 284 17.09 -64.19 -11.53
N ARG A 285 16.61 -65.29 -12.13
CA ARG A 285 17.09 -66.64 -11.79
C ARG A 285 18.48 -66.80 -12.42
N TYR A 286 19.51 -66.81 -11.59
CA TYR A 286 20.81 -67.32 -12.01
C TYR A 286 20.72 -68.85 -12.12
N THR A 287 20.71 -69.36 -13.36
CA THR A 287 21.01 -70.76 -13.64
C THR A 287 22.53 -70.95 -13.48
N ARG A 288 22.97 -71.75 -12.50
CA ARG A 288 24.37 -72.19 -12.44
C ARG A 288 24.59 -73.28 -13.49
N LEU A 289 25.71 -73.14 -14.23
CA LEU A 289 26.35 -74.16 -15.02
C LEU A 289 26.86 -75.31 -14.13
#